data_AF-A0A7C6GQ44-F1
#
_entry.id   AF-A0A7C6GQ44-F1
#
_cell.length_a   1.000
_cell.length_b   1.000
_cell.length_c   1.000
_cell.angle_alpha   90.00
_cell.angle_beta   90.00
_cell.angle_gamma   90.00
#
_symmetry.space_group_name_H-M   'P 1'
#
loop_
_entity.id
_entity.type
_entity.pdbx_description
1 polymer ?
#
loop_
_entity_poly.entity_id
_entity_poly.type
_entity_poly.pdbx_seq_one_letter_code
_entity_poly.pdbx_strand_id
1 'polypeptide(L)'
;MQTLIKSRPSPSIYETENLFRGVLVCSECGHSLSMAHRRDKRTYYRCMHHYRHPGECLHTHAIFYDDLYKAVLERIRATAKLLQDDEAFYRLVEEKSGLNTSDKQLATERDKLKRRQQEL
;
A
#
# COMPACT_ATOMS: atom_id res chain seq x y z
N MET A 1 -33.64 -4.60 19.33
CA MET A 1 -33.18 -4.71 17.93
C MET A 1 -33.10 -3.32 17.33
N GLN A 2 -31.90 -2.81 17.08
CA GLN A 2 -31.69 -1.50 16.45
C GLN A 2 -32.13 -1.57 14.98
N THR A 3 -33.06 -0.73 14.57
CA THR A 3 -33.54 -0.60 13.18
C THR A 3 -32.45 0.04 12.33
N LEU A 4 -31.81 -0.76 11.47
CA LEU A 4 -30.79 -0.27 10.55
C LEU A 4 -31.41 0.65 9.49
N ILE A 5 -30.77 1.80 9.35
CA ILE A 5 -31.19 2.98 8.62
C ILE A 5 -31.45 2.65 7.14
N LYS A 6 -32.69 2.89 6.70
CA LYS A 6 -33.12 2.92 5.30
C LYS A 6 -32.56 4.17 4.58
N SER A 7 -31.26 4.18 4.32
CA SER A 7 -30.65 5.14 3.40
C SER A 7 -29.56 4.49 2.56
N ARG A 8 -29.76 3.22 2.16
CA ARG A 8 -28.88 2.65 1.14
C ARG A 8 -29.10 3.48 -0.14
N PRO A 9 -28.05 4.13 -0.69
CA PRO A 9 -28.15 4.79 -1.98
C PRO A 9 -28.68 3.80 -3.02
N SER A 10 -29.31 4.31 -4.08
CA SER A 10 -29.72 3.47 -5.22
C SER A 10 -28.59 2.50 -5.59
N PRO A 11 -28.93 1.24 -5.90
CA PRO A 11 -27.94 0.26 -6.27
C PRO A 11 -27.04 0.83 -7.37
N SER A 12 -25.73 0.64 -7.21
CA SER A 12 -24.75 1.10 -8.18
C SER A 12 -25.12 0.54 -9.55
N ILE A 13 -25.13 1.40 -10.57
CA ILE A 13 -25.24 0.97 -11.97
C ILE A 13 -23.97 0.24 -12.46
N TYR A 14 -22.90 0.30 -11.66
CA TYR A 14 -21.63 -0.36 -11.92
C TYR A 14 -21.53 -1.61 -11.06
N GLU A 15 -21.21 -2.73 -11.71
CA GLU A 15 -21.06 -4.05 -11.09
C GLU A 15 -19.73 -4.22 -10.34
N THR A 16 -18.75 -3.32 -10.55
CA THR A 16 -17.44 -3.41 -9.91
C THR A 16 -17.52 -3.05 -8.43
N GLU A 17 -17.21 -4.00 -7.56
CA GLU A 17 -17.06 -3.78 -6.13
C GLU A 17 -15.80 -2.95 -5.80
N ASN A 18 -15.87 -2.13 -4.76
CA ASN A 18 -14.72 -1.36 -4.28
C ASN A 18 -13.82 -2.15 -3.33
N LEU A 19 -13.07 -3.11 -3.86
CA LEU A 19 -12.18 -3.96 -3.04
C LEU A 19 -11.11 -3.16 -2.27
N PHE A 20 -10.62 -2.06 -2.83
CA PHE A 20 -9.54 -1.27 -2.24
C PHE A 20 -10.03 -0.03 -1.47
N ARG A 21 -11.30 -0.03 -1.04
CA ARG A 21 -11.89 1.10 -0.32
C ARG A 21 -11.12 1.39 0.97
N GLY A 22 -10.64 2.62 1.11
CA GLY A 22 -9.92 3.07 2.31
C GLY A 22 -8.46 2.60 2.40
N VAL A 23 -7.99 1.81 1.43
CA VAL A 23 -6.60 1.32 1.40
C VAL A 23 -5.70 2.23 0.58
N LEU A 24 -6.23 2.77 -0.52
CA LEU A 24 -5.42 3.53 -1.47
C LEU A 24 -5.28 5.00 -1.06
N VAL A 25 -4.04 5.48 -1.10
CA VAL A 25 -3.67 6.88 -0.85
C VAL A 25 -2.87 7.44 -2.03
N CYS A 26 -2.97 8.74 -2.24
CA CYS A 26 -2.17 9.46 -3.22
C CYS A 26 -0.70 9.51 -2.79
N SER A 27 0.22 9.18 -3.69
CA SER A 27 1.66 9.22 -3.43
C SER A 27 2.21 10.63 -3.24
N GLU A 28 1.53 11.66 -3.75
CA GLU A 28 1.97 13.06 -3.62
C GLU A 28 1.35 13.73 -2.40
N CYS A 29 0.01 13.71 -2.26
CA CYS A 29 -0.69 14.48 -1.24
C CYS A 29 -1.25 13.64 -0.08
N GLY A 30 -1.03 12.32 -0.06
CA GLY A 30 -1.47 11.43 1.03
C GLY A 30 -2.99 11.18 1.17
N HIS A 31 -3.83 11.98 0.49
CA HIS A 31 -5.28 11.82 0.53
C HIS A 31 -5.74 10.51 -0.14
N SER A 32 -6.84 9.92 0.37
CA SER A 32 -7.39 8.68 -0.18
C SER A 32 -7.80 8.80 -1.64
N LEU A 33 -7.51 7.76 -2.43
CA LEU A 33 -8.01 7.69 -3.81
C LEU A 33 -9.49 7.27 -3.81
N SER A 34 -10.27 7.90 -4.69
CA SER A 34 -11.68 7.59 -4.89
C SER A 34 -11.88 6.79 -6.16
N MET A 35 -12.81 5.83 -6.15
CA MET A 35 -13.19 5.10 -7.35
C MET A 35 -14.05 5.98 -8.25
N ALA A 36 -13.80 5.91 -9.56
CA ALA A 36 -14.56 6.55 -10.61
C ALA A 36 -14.69 5.59 -11.81
N HIS A 37 -15.59 5.93 -12.73
CA HIS A 37 -15.81 5.16 -13.95
C HIS A 37 -15.66 6.06 -15.17
N ARG A 38 -15.02 5.54 -16.21
CA ARG A 38 -14.95 6.19 -17.52
C ARG A 38 -16.26 5.96 -18.29
N ARG A 39 -16.42 6.69 -19.40
CA ARG A 39 -17.60 6.56 -20.30
C ARG A 39 -17.73 5.16 -20.90
N ASP A 40 -16.61 4.48 -21.12
CA ASP A 40 -16.54 3.07 -21.57
C ASP A 40 -16.77 2.07 -20.42
N LYS A 41 -17.27 2.53 -19.26
CA LYS A 41 -17.52 1.76 -18.04
C LYS A 41 -16.28 1.17 -17.37
N ARG A 42 -15.06 1.51 -17.81
CA ARG A 42 -13.84 1.07 -17.13
C ARG A 42 -13.69 1.77 -15.77
N THR A 43 -13.44 0.97 -14.74
CA THR A 43 -13.29 1.42 -13.35
C THR A 43 -11.83 1.80 -13.06
N TYR A 44 -11.63 2.91 -12.37
CA TYR A 44 -10.31 3.40 -11.98
C TYR A 44 -10.36 4.17 -10.66
N TYR A 45 -9.22 4.25 -9.98
CA TYR A 45 -9.03 5.08 -8.80
C TYR A 45 -8.34 6.37 -9.19
N ARG A 46 -8.74 7.50 -8.58
CA ARG A 46 -8.14 8.82 -8.82
C ARG A 46 -8.01 9.61 -7.53
N CYS A 47 -6.97 10.43 -7.45
CA CYS A 47 -6.85 11.43 -6.40
C CYS A 47 -7.87 12.53 -6.66
N MET A 48 -8.92 12.63 -5.85
CA MET A 48 -9.90 13.72 -5.98
C MET A 48 -9.34 15.06 -5.47
N HIS A 49 -8.35 15.03 -4.59
CA HIS A 49 -7.70 16.23 -4.04
C HIS A 49 -7.05 17.05 -5.14
N HIS A 50 -6.29 16.40 -6.05
CA HIS A 50 -5.70 17.03 -7.23
C HIS A 50 -6.69 17.88 -8.03
N TYR A 51 -7.92 17.39 -8.25
CA TYR A 51 -8.91 18.12 -9.04
C TYR A 51 -9.61 19.26 -8.30
N ARG A 52 -9.60 19.22 -6.96
CA ARG A 52 -10.21 20.25 -6.12
C ARG A 52 -9.20 21.32 -5.68
N HIS A 53 -7.95 20.90 -5.51
CA HIS A 53 -6.83 21.68 -4.96
C HIS A 53 -5.57 21.43 -5.82
N PRO A 54 -5.57 21.86 -7.10
CA PRO A 54 -4.46 21.58 -8.02
C PRO A 54 -3.13 22.23 -7.61
N GLY A 55 -3.13 23.19 -6.68
CA GLY A 55 -1.91 23.77 -6.10
C GLY A 55 -1.27 22.92 -4.99
N GLU A 56 -2.00 21.95 -4.42
CA GLU A 56 -1.53 21.10 -3.30
C GLU A 56 -1.19 19.66 -3.77
N CYS A 57 -1.71 19.25 -4.91
CA CYS A 57 -1.35 18.01 -5.58
C CYS A 57 -1.26 18.36 -7.06
N LEU A 58 -0.05 18.44 -7.59
CA LEU A 58 0.23 18.97 -8.91
C LEU A 58 -0.06 17.95 -10.01
N HIS A 59 0.04 16.65 -9.70
CA HIS A 59 -0.04 15.60 -10.69
C HIS A 59 -1.33 14.78 -10.60
N THR A 60 -1.80 14.36 -11.77
CA THR A 60 -2.94 13.46 -11.88
C THR A 60 -2.54 12.04 -11.49
N HIS A 61 -2.75 11.70 -10.22
CA HIS A 61 -2.57 10.34 -9.72
C HIS A 61 -3.85 9.52 -9.96
N ALA A 62 -3.75 8.54 -10.87
CA ALA A 62 -4.83 7.61 -11.16
C ALA A 62 -4.29 6.24 -11.58
N ILE A 63 -5.05 5.18 -11.30
CA ILE A 63 -4.72 3.80 -11.67
C ILE A 63 -6.00 3.04 -12.01
N PHE A 64 -5.99 2.21 -13.06
CA PHE A 64 -7.14 1.38 -13.39
C PHE A 64 -7.33 0.27 -12.36
N TYR A 65 -8.58 -0.10 -12.13
CA TYR A 65 -8.94 -1.16 -11.18
C TYR A 65 -8.29 -2.49 -11.56
N ASP A 66 -8.36 -2.88 -12.84
CA ASP A 66 -7.86 -4.19 -13.29
C ASP A 66 -6.33 -4.30 -13.14
N ASP A 67 -5.61 -3.22 -13.47
CA ASP A 67 -4.14 -3.17 -13.35
C ASP A 67 -3.71 -3.29 -11.89
N LEU A 68 -4.38 -2.54 -10.99
CA LEU A 68 -4.14 -2.61 -9.55
C LEU A 68 -4.51 -3.99 -9.00
N TYR A 69 -5.67 -4.51 -9.37
CA TYR A 69 -6.16 -5.82 -8.93
C TYR A 69 -5.17 -6.92 -9.30
N LYS A 70 -4.72 -6.93 -10.56
CA LYS A 70 -3.74 -7.89 -11.06
C LYS A 70 -2.44 -7.80 -10.27
N ALA A 71 -1.89 -6.61 -10.10
CA ALA A 71 -0.63 -6.41 -9.37
C ALA A 71 -0.73 -6.86 -7.90
N VAL A 72 -1.82 -6.52 -7.20
CA VAL A 72 -2.04 -6.92 -5.81
C VAL A 72 -2.23 -8.44 -5.71
N LEU A 73 -3.02 -9.04 -6.60
CA LEU A 73 -3.24 -10.48 -6.61
C LEU A 73 -1.96 -11.27 -6.90
N GLU A 74 -1.16 -10.82 -7.85
CA GLU A 74 0.16 -11.40 -8.14
C GLU A 74 1.07 -11.33 -6.91
N ARG A 75 1.09 -10.19 -6.21
CA ARG A 75 1.87 -10.03 -4.98
C ARG A 75 1.40 -10.96 -3.87
N ILE A 76 0.08 -11.04 -3.63
CA ILE A 76 -0.50 -11.94 -2.62
C ILE A 76 -0.11 -13.39 -2.92
N ARG A 77 -0.25 -13.83 -4.18
CA ARG A 77 0.12 -15.19 -4.60
C ARG A 77 1.61 -15.47 -4.44
N ALA A 78 2.47 -14.51 -4.79
CA ALA A 78 3.91 -14.65 -4.61
C ALA A 78 4.28 -14.79 -3.13
N THR A 79 3.73 -13.93 -2.26
CA THR A 79 3.93 -14.03 -0.81
C THR A 79 3.39 -15.35 -0.26
N ALA A 80 2.22 -15.80 -0.72
CA ALA A 80 1.61 -17.06 -0.28
C ALA A 80 2.44 -18.29 -0.67
N LYS A 81 3.12 -18.27 -1.82
CA LYS A 81 4.06 -19.35 -2.20
C LYS A 81 5.27 -19.40 -1.27
N LEU A 82 5.78 -18.23 -0.84
CA LEU A 82 6.91 -18.16 0.08
C LEU A 82 6.54 -18.68 1.48
N LEU A 83 5.27 -18.66 1.89
CA LEU A 83 4.83 -19.27 3.15
C LEU A 83 5.03 -20.79 3.21
N GLN A 84 5.35 -21.45 2.10
CA GLN A 84 5.71 -22.88 2.09
C GLN A 84 7.18 -23.13 2.48
N ASP A 85 7.99 -22.07 2.51
CA ASP A 85 9.40 -22.07 2.87
C ASP A 85 9.62 -21.01 3.96
N ASP A 86 9.61 -21.47 5.21
CA ASP A 86 9.71 -20.61 6.40
C ASP A 86 10.95 -19.70 6.32
N GLU A 87 12.09 -20.19 5.85
CA GLU A 87 13.33 -19.41 5.76
C GLU A 87 13.21 -18.29 4.72
N ALA A 88 12.66 -18.61 3.54
CA ALA A 88 12.41 -17.59 2.51
C ALA A 88 11.37 -16.55 2.96
N PHE A 89 10.36 -16.97 3.72
CA PHE A 89 9.37 -16.06 4.29
C PHE A 89 9.98 -15.13 5.35
N TYR A 90 10.77 -15.66 6.30
CA TYR A 90 11.42 -14.84 7.33
C TYR A 90 12.34 -13.78 6.70
N ARG A 91 13.16 -14.13 5.70
CA ARG A 91 13.99 -13.16 4.97
C ARG A 91 13.17 -12.05 4.33
N LEU A 92 12.03 -12.39 3.69
CA LEU A 92 11.14 -11.38 3.11
C LEU A 92 10.57 -10.45 4.19
N VAL A 93 10.17 -11.00 5.33
CA VAL A 93 9.66 -10.21 6.46
C VAL A 93 10.75 -9.27 6.97
N GLU A 94 11.98 -9.74 7.20
CA GLU A 94 13.10 -8.91 7.64
C GLU A 94 13.39 -7.75 6.67
N GLU A 95 13.42 -8.04 5.36
CA GLU A 95 13.63 -7.04 4.31
C GLU A 95 12.53 -5.96 4.34
N LYS A 96 11.26 -6.37 4.48
CA LYS A 96 10.10 -5.45 4.44
C LYS A 96 9.84 -4.73 5.75
N SER A 97 10.26 -5.29 6.88
CA SER A 97 10.12 -4.67 8.20
C SER A 97 11.12 -3.54 8.43
N GLY A 98 12.10 -3.34 7.54
CA GLY A 98 13.16 -2.36 7.75
C GLY A 98 14.06 -2.70 8.95
N LEU A 99 14.04 -3.96 9.41
CA LEU A 99 14.89 -4.45 10.50
C LEU A 99 16.39 -4.39 10.18
N ASN A 100 16.74 -4.06 8.93
CA ASN A 100 18.08 -3.65 8.48
C ASN A 100 18.64 -2.37 9.15
N THR A 101 17.93 -1.78 10.11
CA THR A 101 18.50 -0.75 11.00
C THR A 101 19.45 -1.38 12.03
N SER A 102 19.29 -2.66 12.36
CA SER A 102 20.07 -3.37 13.38
C SER A 102 21.50 -3.67 12.93
N ASP A 103 21.72 -4.21 11.73
CA ASP A 103 23.06 -4.69 11.34
C ASP A 103 24.10 -3.58 11.21
N LYS A 104 23.70 -2.40 10.73
CA LYS A 104 24.60 -1.23 10.70
C LYS A 104 24.90 -0.73 12.11
N GLN A 105 23.90 -0.68 13.00
CA GLN A 105 24.09 -0.22 14.38
C GLN A 105 24.95 -1.21 15.18
N LEU A 106 24.70 -2.51 15.05
CA LEU A 106 25.47 -3.59 15.67
C LEU A 106 26.92 -3.63 15.14
N ALA A 107 27.14 -3.45 13.84
CA ALA A 107 28.48 -3.34 13.27
C ALA A 107 29.24 -2.13 13.82
N THR A 108 28.55 -0.99 13.95
CA THR A 108 29.14 0.25 14.49
C THR A 108 29.50 0.10 15.97
N GLU A 109 28.64 -0.50 16.78
CA GLU A 109 28.90 -0.76 18.20
C GLU A 109 30.03 -1.80 18.40
N ARG A 110 30.07 -2.84 17.57
CA ARG A 110 31.17 -3.83 17.58
C ARG A 110 32.51 -3.19 17.26
N ASP A 111 32.56 -2.28 16.29
CA ASP A 111 33.80 -1.57 15.93
C ASP A 111 34.24 -0.59 17.04
N LYS A 112 33.30 0.08 17.71
CA LYS A 112 33.60 0.91 18.90
C LYS A 112 34.13 0.07 20.07
N LEU A 113 33.62 -1.14 20.28
CA LEU A 113 34.11 -2.04 21.33
C LEU A 113 35.51 -2.57 21.02
N LYS A 114 35.79 -2.91 19.75
CA LYS A 114 37.13 -3.34 19.32
C LYS A 114 38.19 -2.25 19.50
N ARG A 115 37.87 -1.00 19.17
CA ARG A 115 38.79 0.13 19.38
C ARG A 115 39.12 0.33 20.86
N ARG A 116 38.12 0.26 21.73
CA ARG A 116 38.29 0.35 23.19
C ARG A 116 39.15 -0.79 23.77
N GLN A 117 39.12 -1.98 23.17
CA GLN A 117 39.98 -3.09 23.56
C GLN A 117 41.43 -2.96 23.08
N GLN A 118 41.71 -2.12 22.09
CA GLN A 118 43.07 -1.88 21.57
C GLN A 118 43.80 -0.74 22.31
N GLU A 119 43.07 0.05 23.10
CA GLU A 119 43.59 1.15 23.92
C GLU A 119 43.91 0.74 25.37
N LEU A 120 43.73 -0.55 25.70
CA LEU A 120 44.11 -1.21 26.96
C LEU A 120 45.32 -2.13 26.73
#